data_AF-A0AAW8L530-F1
#
_entry.id   AF-A0AAW8L530-F1
#
_cell.length_a   1.000
_cell.length_b   1.000
_cell.length_c   1.000
_cell.angle_alpha   90.00
_cell.angle_beta   90.00
_cell.angle_gamma   90.00
#
_symmetry.space_group_name_H-M   'P 1'
#
loop_
_entity.id
_entity.type
_entity.pdbx_description
1 polymer ?
#
loop_
_entity_poly.entity_id
_entity_poly.type
_entity_poly.pdbx_seq_one_letter_code
_entity_poly.pdbx_strand_id
1 'polypeptide(L)'
;EAKGEYDATAQTYRLSFKQSLKAHPKYPNLKAVPIPVALALFNAQTGEQYTLHSNNLFVNDVKDGVYLFDQDEATIEFTGVTEQPVISLLRNFSAPVNLVFDYSDEELAFLIQHETNGFNQWQATQTLL
;
A
#
# COMPACT_ATOMS: atom_id res chain seq x y z
N GLU A 1 4.17 3.53 -8.89
CA GLU A 1 2.80 3.08 -9.21
C GLU A 1 2.51 1.84 -8.39
N ALA A 2 1.29 1.73 -7.89
CA ALA A 2 0.80 0.54 -7.22
C ALA A 2 -0.62 0.22 -7.75
N LYS A 3 -0.97 -1.06 -7.81
CA LYS A 3 -2.30 -1.55 -8.22
C LYS A 3 -2.73 -2.71 -7.33
N GLY A 4 -3.97 -2.64 -6.86
CA GLY A 4 -4.56 -3.66 -6.01
C GLY A 4 -5.55 -4.53 -6.77
N GLU A 5 -5.49 -5.84 -6.56
CA GLU A 5 -6.44 -6.81 -7.11
C GLU A 5 -6.90 -7.76 -6.01
N TYR A 6 -8.22 -7.91 -5.88
CA TYR A 6 -8.83 -8.80 -4.89
C TYR A 6 -9.40 -10.06 -5.54
N ASP A 7 -9.07 -11.22 -4.98
CA ASP A 7 -9.64 -12.51 -5.35
C ASP A 7 -10.53 -13.02 -4.21
N ALA A 8 -11.85 -12.92 -4.41
CA ALA A 8 -12.84 -13.35 -3.42
C ALA A 8 -12.87 -14.87 -3.20
N THR A 9 -12.49 -15.67 -4.21
CA THR A 9 -12.50 -17.13 -4.10
C THR A 9 -11.31 -17.61 -3.27
N ALA A 10 -10.14 -17.03 -3.53
CA ALA A 10 -8.92 -17.33 -2.80
C ALA A 10 -8.81 -16.59 -1.46
N GLN A 11 -9.66 -15.57 -1.23
CA GLN A 11 -9.56 -14.62 -0.11
C GLN A 11 -8.15 -14.00 -0.03
N THR A 12 -7.66 -13.54 -1.18
CA THR A 12 -6.34 -12.93 -1.30
C THR A 12 -6.41 -11.55 -1.90
N TYR A 13 -5.54 -10.67 -1.43
CA TYR A 13 -5.33 -9.34 -2.01
C TYR A 13 -3.90 -9.24 -2.54
N ARG A 14 -3.75 -8.91 -3.81
CA ARG A 14 -2.46 -8.74 -4.48
C ARG A 14 -2.20 -7.27 -4.73
N LEU A 15 -1.01 -6.83 -4.39
CA LEU A 15 -0.56 -5.47 -4.61
C LEU A 15 0.68 -5.50 -5.51
N SER A 16 0.51 -5.05 -6.74
CA SER A 16 1.57 -4.94 -7.73
C SER A 16 2.18 -3.55 -7.70
N PHE A 17 3.51 -3.48 -7.71
CA PHE A 17 4.28 -2.26 -7.67
C PHE A 17 5.13 -2.11 -8.91
N LYS A 18 5.35 -0.85 -9.29
CA LYS A 18 6.34 -0.44 -10.27
C LYS A 18 7.01 0.85 -9.83
N GLN A 19 8.34 0.87 -9.79
CA GLN A 19 9.10 2.10 -9.56
C GLN A 19 9.64 2.68 -10.86
N SER A 20 9.73 4.00 -10.90
CA SER A 20 10.30 4.74 -12.02
C SER A 20 11.05 5.95 -11.49
N LEU A 21 12.30 6.14 -11.93
CA LEU A 21 13.11 7.29 -11.59
C LEU A 21 13.16 8.25 -12.78
N LYS A 22 12.99 9.55 -12.53
CA LYS A 22 13.13 10.57 -13.58
C LYS A 22 14.56 10.52 -14.12
N ALA A 23 14.71 10.49 -15.43
CA ALA A 23 16.02 10.49 -16.08
C ALA A 23 16.81 11.73 -15.64
N HIS A 24 18.06 11.53 -15.23
CA HIS A 24 18.93 12.62 -14.83
C HIS A 24 20.16 12.65 -15.75
N PRO A 25 20.52 13.79 -16.37
CA PRO A 25 21.62 13.84 -17.34
C PRO A 25 22.97 13.35 -16.81
N LYS A 26 23.23 13.53 -15.52
CA LYS A 26 24.45 13.03 -14.85
C LYS A 26 24.39 11.55 -14.45
N TYR A 27 23.20 10.94 -14.45
CA TYR A 27 22.96 9.56 -14.02
C TYR A 27 22.03 8.86 -15.02
N PRO A 28 22.56 8.43 -16.18
CA PRO A 28 21.73 7.86 -17.26
C PRO A 28 21.19 6.45 -16.96
N ASN A 29 21.82 5.71 -16.04
CA ASN A 29 21.51 4.32 -15.74
C ASN A 29 21.04 4.16 -14.29
N LEU A 30 20.00 4.90 -13.91
CA LEU A 30 19.40 4.76 -12.57
C LEU A 30 18.75 3.38 -12.46
N LYS A 31 19.08 2.66 -11.39
CA LYS A 31 18.50 1.36 -11.04
C LYS A 31 17.39 1.55 -10.03
N ALA A 32 16.54 0.53 -9.89
CA ALA A 32 15.65 0.38 -8.75
C ALA A 32 16.37 0.68 -7.42
N VAL A 33 15.69 1.42 -6.55
CA VAL A 33 16.16 1.71 -5.19
C VAL A 33 15.29 0.96 -4.18
N PRO A 34 15.81 0.65 -2.98
CA PRO A 34 15.00 0.08 -1.92
C PRO A 34 13.98 1.10 -1.40
N ILE A 35 12.70 0.75 -1.44
CA ILE A 35 11.57 1.56 -0.99
C ILE A 35 10.85 0.76 0.11
N PRO A 36 10.99 1.13 1.39
CA PRO A 36 10.18 0.54 2.45
C PRO A 36 8.73 1.07 2.30
N VAL A 37 7.81 0.17 1.99
CA VAL A 37 6.38 0.47 1.87
C VAL A 37 5.68 0.03 3.14
N ALA A 38 5.46 0.97 4.06
CA ALA A 38 4.61 0.74 5.23
C ALA A 38 3.13 0.77 4.81
N LEU A 39 2.35 -0.22 5.22
CA LEU A 39 0.97 -0.41 4.77
C LEU A 39 0.07 -1.07 5.82
N ALA A 40 -1.24 -0.91 5.62
CA ALA A 40 -2.28 -1.60 6.35
C ALA A 40 -3.46 -1.93 5.41
N LEU A 41 -4.19 -3.01 5.70
CA LEU A 41 -5.44 -3.37 5.03
C LEU A 41 -6.60 -3.24 6.01
N PHE A 42 -7.72 -2.70 5.54
CA PHE A 42 -8.93 -2.53 6.33
C PHE A 42 -10.08 -3.26 5.66
N ASN A 43 -10.93 -3.90 6.46
CA ASN A 43 -12.20 -4.42 5.97
C ASN A 43 -13.13 -3.25 5.64
N ALA A 44 -13.57 -3.15 4.38
CA ALA A 44 -14.37 -2.04 3.88
C ALA A 44 -15.76 -1.95 4.52
N GLN A 45 -16.29 -3.04 5.08
CA GLN A 45 -17.62 -3.07 5.71
C GLN A 45 -17.57 -2.72 7.20
N THR A 46 -16.55 -3.20 7.93
CA THR A 46 -16.48 -3.05 9.39
C THR A 46 -15.56 -1.91 9.83
N GLY A 47 -14.63 -1.48 8.98
CA GLY A 47 -13.58 -0.55 9.38
C GLY A 47 -12.44 -1.20 10.17
N GLU A 48 -12.52 -2.50 10.46
CA GLU A 48 -11.48 -3.19 11.22
C GLU A 48 -10.23 -3.44 10.37
N GLN A 49 -9.07 -3.23 10.98
CA GLN A 49 -7.79 -3.51 10.35
C GLN A 49 -7.48 -5.01 10.36
N TYR A 50 -7.17 -5.56 9.19
CA TYR A 50 -6.73 -6.94 9.03
C TYR A 50 -5.37 -7.18 9.70
N THR A 51 -5.17 -8.39 10.24
CA THR A 51 -3.83 -8.92 10.47
C THR A 51 -3.27 -9.37 9.14
N LEU A 52 -2.09 -8.88 8.77
CA LEU A 52 -1.47 -9.15 7.49
C LEU A 52 -0.74 -10.48 7.53
N HIS A 53 -1.03 -11.33 6.54
CA HIS A 53 -0.38 -12.62 6.34
C HIS A 53 0.32 -12.63 4.98
N SER A 54 1.63 -12.40 4.98
CA SER A 54 2.47 -12.43 3.77
C SER A 54 3.94 -12.69 4.09
N ASN A 55 4.55 -13.63 3.37
CA ASN A 55 5.96 -13.98 3.56
C ASN A 55 6.94 -12.90 3.06
N ASN A 56 6.45 -11.89 2.34
CA ASN A 56 7.28 -10.80 1.84
C ASN A 56 7.38 -9.62 2.81
N LEU A 57 6.58 -9.59 3.88
CA LEU A 57 6.70 -8.56 4.92
C LEU A 57 7.96 -8.75 5.76
N PHE A 58 8.51 -7.66 6.27
CA PHE A 58 9.60 -7.71 7.27
C PHE A 58 9.21 -8.49 8.53
N VAL A 59 7.96 -8.31 8.98
CA VAL A 59 7.37 -9.02 10.10
C VAL A 59 5.97 -9.45 9.66
N ASN A 60 5.65 -10.72 9.83
CA ASN A 60 4.35 -11.28 9.49
C ASN A 60 3.41 -11.26 10.71
N ASP A 61 2.12 -11.55 10.52
CA ASP A 61 1.12 -11.63 11.59
C ASP A 61 0.97 -10.31 12.40
N VAL A 62 1.11 -9.19 11.70
CA VAL A 62 0.99 -7.82 12.23
C VAL A 62 -0.11 -7.06 11.53
N LYS A 63 -0.70 -6.07 12.21
CA LYS A 63 -1.68 -5.18 11.57
C LYS A 63 -1.01 -4.14 10.66
N ASP A 64 0.11 -3.59 11.09
CA ASP A 64 0.93 -2.64 10.34
C ASP A 64 2.15 -3.36 9.75
N GLY A 65 2.18 -3.50 8.43
CA GLY A 65 3.25 -4.21 7.72
C GLY A 65 4.22 -3.27 7.04
N VAL A 66 5.45 -3.73 6.84
CA VAL A 66 6.41 -3.07 5.94
C VAL A 66 6.90 -4.09 4.92
N TYR A 67 6.77 -3.75 3.64
CA TYR A 67 7.36 -4.49 2.53
C TYR A 67 8.57 -3.72 1.98
N LEU A 68 9.72 -4.37 1.83
CA LEU A 68 10.87 -3.77 1.14
C LEU A 68 10.73 -3.99 -0.37
N PHE A 69 10.33 -2.96 -1.10
CA PHE A 69 10.26 -3.00 -2.55
C PHE A 69 11.59 -2.52 -3.16
N ASP A 70 12.41 -3.43 -3.68
CA ASP A 70 13.75 -3.13 -4.20
C ASP A 70 13.97 -3.53 -5.68
N GLN A 71 12.90 -3.99 -6.35
CA GLN A 71 12.89 -4.36 -7.76
C GLN A 71 12.25 -3.28 -8.63
N ASP A 72 12.41 -3.34 -9.95
CA ASP A 72 11.71 -2.42 -10.87
C ASP A 72 10.19 -2.64 -10.81
N GLU A 73 9.77 -3.91 -10.74
CA GLU A 73 8.39 -4.37 -10.59
C GLU A 73 8.35 -5.54 -9.61
N ALA A 74 7.33 -5.59 -8.76
CA ALA A 74 7.11 -6.70 -7.84
C ALA A 74 5.63 -6.82 -7.48
N THR A 75 5.21 -8.00 -7.00
CA THR A 75 3.86 -8.19 -6.44
C THR A 75 3.98 -8.85 -5.08
N ILE A 76 3.25 -8.32 -4.10
CA ILE A 76 3.06 -8.94 -2.78
C ILE A 76 1.61 -9.43 -2.67
N GLU A 77 1.43 -10.62 -2.11
CA GLU A 77 0.11 -11.21 -1.86
C GLU A 77 -0.13 -11.28 -0.35
N PHE A 78 -1.34 -10.93 0.07
CA PHE A 78 -1.86 -11.08 1.42
C PHE A 78 -2.98 -12.12 1.42
N THR A 79 -2.90 -13.11 2.31
CA THR A 79 -3.91 -14.16 2.45
C THR A 79 -4.83 -13.90 3.64
N GLY A 80 -5.98 -14.58 3.68
CA GLY A 80 -6.97 -14.40 4.75
C GLY A 80 -7.73 -13.07 4.67
N VAL A 81 -7.72 -12.43 3.51
CA VAL A 81 -8.44 -11.19 3.25
C VAL A 81 -9.86 -11.57 2.82
N THR A 82 -10.77 -11.58 3.78
CA THR A 82 -12.11 -12.16 3.62
C THR A 82 -13.04 -11.38 2.69
N GLU A 83 -12.75 -10.10 2.45
CA GLU A 83 -13.52 -9.20 1.59
C GLU A 83 -12.59 -8.20 0.90
N GLN A 84 -13.06 -7.50 -0.14
CA GLN A 84 -12.26 -6.49 -0.83
C GLN A 84 -11.84 -5.40 0.18
N PRO A 85 -10.52 -5.24 0.45
CA PRO A 85 -10.07 -4.33 1.48
C PRO A 85 -9.93 -2.91 0.94
N VAL A 86 -9.98 -1.93 1.84
CA VAL A 86 -9.39 -0.61 1.58
C VAL A 86 -7.95 -0.63 2.10
N ILE A 87 -7.00 -0.26 1.25
CA ILE A 87 -5.57 -0.26 1.61
C ILE A 87 -5.11 1.14 2.01
N SER A 88 -4.20 1.21 2.97
CA SER A 88 -3.45 2.42 3.30
C SER A 88 -1.98 2.20 2.97
N LEU A 89 -1.45 3.01 2.05
CA LEU A 89 -0.09 2.90 1.53
C LEU A 89 0.82 4.03 2.01
N LEU A 90 2.12 3.73 2.07
CA LEU A 90 3.19 4.64 2.49
C LEU A 90 2.92 5.28 3.87
N ARG A 91 2.43 4.48 4.83
CA ARG A 91 2.16 4.92 6.20
C ARG A 91 3.33 5.68 6.81
N ASN A 92 3.04 6.81 7.49
CA ASN A 92 4.05 7.72 8.06
C ASN A 92 5.10 8.23 7.06
N PHE A 93 4.75 8.35 5.77
CA PHE A 93 5.69 8.73 4.72
C PHE A 93 6.94 7.82 4.71
N SER A 94 6.72 6.51 4.84
CA SER A 94 7.78 5.49 4.95
C SER A 94 8.90 5.59 3.91
N ALA A 95 8.62 6.12 2.71
CA ALA A 95 9.63 6.44 1.72
C ALA A 95 9.33 7.78 1.02
N PRO A 96 10.35 8.56 0.63
CA PRO A 96 10.20 9.85 -0.04
C PRO A 96 9.93 9.67 -1.54
N VAL A 97 8.78 9.10 -1.89
CA VAL A 97 8.39 8.79 -3.27
C VAL A 97 7.03 9.40 -3.60
N ASN A 98 6.79 9.64 -4.89
CA ASN A 98 5.44 9.97 -5.36
C ASN A 98 4.67 8.67 -5.58
N LEU A 99 3.62 8.46 -4.79
CA LEU A 99 2.72 7.33 -4.98
C LEU A 99 1.73 7.65 -6.10
N VAL A 100 1.56 6.70 -7.01
CA VAL A 100 0.46 6.69 -7.98
C VAL A 100 -0.35 5.44 -7.66
N PHE A 101 -1.53 5.64 -7.09
CA PHE A 101 -2.51 4.62 -6.75
C PHE A 101 -3.89 5.25 -6.96
N ASP A 102 -4.80 4.51 -7.59
CA ASP A 102 -6.09 5.02 -8.03
C ASP A 102 -7.14 4.82 -6.94
N TYR A 103 -7.04 5.60 -5.86
CA TYR A 103 -8.05 5.58 -4.80
C TYR A 103 -9.36 6.19 -5.32
N SER A 104 -10.49 5.54 -5.01
CA SER A 104 -11.79 6.18 -5.19
C SER A 104 -12.06 7.21 -4.08
N ASP A 105 -12.97 8.16 -4.34
CA ASP A 105 -13.40 9.13 -3.33
C ASP A 105 -14.00 8.44 -2.10
N GLU A 106 -14.71 7.32 -2.31
CA GLU A 106 -15.25 6.49 -1.22
C GLU A 106 -14.16 5.81 -0.41
N GLU A 107 -13.10 5.30 -1.04
CA GLU A 107 -11.95 4.71 -0.34
C GLU A 107 -11.19 5.77 0.46
N LEU A 108 -11.01 6.98 -0.08
CA LEU A 108 -10.40 8.09 0.64
C LEU A 108 -11.26 8.53 1.82
N ALA A 109 -12.57 8.68 1.63
CA ALA A 109 -13.50 9.01 2.72
C ALA A 109 -13.50 7.93 3.81
N PHE A 110 -13.44 6.65 3.42
CA PHE A 110 -13.28 5.54 4.35
C PHE A 110 -11.98 5.66 5.16
N LEU A 111 -10.85 5.95 4.51
CA LEU A 111 -9.57 6.12 5.19
C LEU A 111 -9.61 7.32 6.16
N ILE A 112 -10.26 8.42 5.81
CA ILE A 112 -10.44 9.56 6.74
C ILE A 112 -11.16 9.11 8.01
N GLN A 113 -12.10 8.18 7.93
CA GLN A 113 -12.89 7.71 9.07
C GLN A 113 -12.19 6.60 9.90
N HIS A 114 -11.53 5.66 9.23
CA HIS A 114 -11.09 4.40 9.85
C HIS A 114 -9.57 4.25 9.99
N GLU A 115 -8.79 5.14 9.39
CA GLU A 115 -7.33 5.07 9.47
C GLU A 115 -6.85 5.21 10.92
N THR A 116 -5.94 4.30 11.31
CA THR A 116 -5.30 4.24 12.63
C THR A 116 -4.02 5.08 12.70
N ASN A 117 -3.50 5.48 11.53
CA ASN A 117 -2.35 6.35 11.39
C ASN A 117 -2.74 7.81 11.10
N GLY A 118 -2.49 8.72 12.05
CA GLY A 118 -2.88 10.13 11.90
C GLY A 118 -2.28 10.85 10.68
N PHE A 119 -1.08 10.47 10.23
CA PHE A 119 -0.49 11.06 9.02
C PHE A 119 -1.26 10.61 7.76
N ASN A 120 -1.55 9.32 7.62
CA ASN A 120 -2.31 8.81 6.48
C ASN A 120 -3.76 9.26 6.47
N GLN A 121 -4.37 9.43 7.65
CA GLN A 121 -5.69 10.03 7.78
C GLN A 121 -5.70 11.46 7.22
N TRP A 122 -4.70 12.26 7.61
CA TRP A 122 -4.50 13.60 7.06
C TRP A 122 -4.22 13.57 5.55
N GLN A 123 -3.36 12.68 5.07
CA GLN A 123 -3.03 12.55 3.65
C GLN A 123 -4.25 12.16 2.80
N ALA A 124 -5.09 11.24 3.28
CA ALA A 124 -6.35 10.89 2.62
C ALA A 124 -7.26 12.11 2.50
N THR A 125 -7.35 12.92 3.56
CA THR A 125 -8.09 14.20 3.53
C THR A 125 -7.55 15.15 2.47
N GLN A 126 -6.22 15.28 2.34
CA GLN A 126 -5.62 16.16 1.33
C GLN A 126 -5.79 15.64 -0.10
N THR A 127 -5.95 14.33 -0.29
CA THR A 127 -6.09 13.73 -1.62
C THR A 127 -7.53 13.81 -2.11
N LEU A 128 -8.51 13.77 -1.19
CA LEU A 128 -9.94 13.84 -1.50
C LEU A 128 -10.44 15.26 -1.84
N LEU A 129 -9.78 16.30 -1.30
CA LEU A 129 -10.18 17.70 -1.43
C LEU A 129 -9.51 18.38 -2.63
#